data_AF-A0A959DA86-F1
#
_entry.id   AF-A0A959DA86-F1
#
_cell.length_a   1.000
_cell.length_b   1.000
_cell.length_c   1.000
_cell.angle_alpha   90.00
_cell.angle_beta   90.00
_cell.angle_gamma   90.00
#
_symmetry.space_group_name_H-M   'P 1'
#
loop_
_entity.id
_entity.type
_entity.pdbx_description
1 polymer ?
#
loop_
_entity_poly.entity_id
_entity_poly.type
_entity_poly.pdbx_seq_one_letter_code
_entity_poly.pdbx_strand_id
1 'polypeptide(L)' 'LRHPPPFVRFISFGDSSLDFQVHFWSHEFLRIEDVKSDIRFEIDQAFRQNGVTIPFPQRDVWMKGGEG' A
#
# COMPACT_ATOMS: atom_id res chain seq x y z
N LEU A 1 12.55 -25.90 9.18
CA LEU A 1 11.82 -24.73 9.72
C LEU A 1 10.50 -24.64 8.98
N ARG A 2 9.35 -24.47 9.66
CA ARG A 2 8.06 -24.24 8.99
C ARG A 2 8.00 -22.75 8.66
N HIS A 3 8.09 -22.40 7.38
CA HIS A 3 7.79 -21.05 6.92
C HIS A 3 6.27 -20.92 6.85
N PRO A 4 5.66 -19.98 7.57
CA PRO A 4 4.23 -19.74 7.41
C PRO A 4 3.94 -19.30 5.97
N PRO A 5 2.75 -19.60 5.44
CA PRO A 5 2.34 -19.06 4.16
C PRO A 5 2.30 -17.53 4.23
N PRO A 6 2.65 -16.82 3.15
CA PRO A 6 2.50 -15.36 3.12
C PRO A 6 1.03 -14.99 3.33
N PHE A 7 0.79 -13.87 3.97
CA PHE A 7 -0.56 -13.38 4.22
C PHE A 7 -0.62 -11.86 4.21
N VAL A 8 -1.82 -11.33 3.95
CA VAL A 8 -2.11 -9.90 4.03
C VAL A 8 -2.91 -9.62 5.29
N ARG A 9 -2.56 -8.56 6.00
CA ARG A 9 -3.30 -8.08 7.17
C ARG A 9 -3.85 -6.69 6.89
N PHE A 10 -5.15 -6.50 7.10
CA PHE A 10 -5.76 -5.17 7.20
C PHE A 10 -5.46 -4.61 8.58
N ILE A 11 -4.79 -3.45 8.63
CA ILE A 11 -4.23 -2.87 9.86
C ILE A 11 -5.19 -1.85 10.46
N SER A 12 -5.66 -0.91 9.64
CA SER A 12 -6.43 0.24 10.09
C SER A 12 -7.11 0.94 8.93
N PHE A 13 -8.12 1.75 9.27
CA PHE A 13 -8.53 2.87 8.45
C PHE A 13 -7.59 4.05 8.76
N GLY A 14 -6.82 4.50 7.77
CA GLY A 14 -6.02 5.71 7.85
C GLY A 14 -6.86 6.95 7.49
N ASP A 15 -6.29 8.14 7.63
CA ASP A 15 -6.99 9.42 7.41
C ASP A 15 -7.63 9.54 6.01
N SER A 16 -7.06 8.87 5.01
CA SER A 16 -7.60 8.78 3.64
C SER A 16 -7.20 7.47 2.95
N SER A 17 -7.05 6.39 3.71
CA SER A 17 -6.54 5.10 3.22
C SER A 17 -7.13 3.89 3.95
N LEU A 18 -7.09 2.74 3.29
CA LEU A 18 -7.16 1.43 3.94
C LEU A 18 -5.74 0.89 4.04
N ASP A 19 -5.25 0.66 5.26
CA ASP A 19 -3.87 0.29 5.47
C ASP A 19 -3.71 -1.23 5.52
N PHE A 20 -2.88 -1.79 4.64
CA PHE A 20 -2.59 -3.22 4.58
C PHE A 20 -1.10 -3.50 4.77
N GLN A 21 -0.76 -4.67 5.31
CA GLN A 21 0.60 -5.19 5.37
C GLN A 21 0.69 -6.57 4.72
N VAL A 22 1.73 -6.77 3.90
CA VAL A 22 2.10 -8.08 3.36
C VAL A 22 3.17 -8.70 4.24
N HIS A 23 2.89 -9.87 4.81
CA HIS A 23 3.82 -10.65 5.60
C HIS A 23 4.30 -11.83 4.78
N PHE A 24 5.62 -11.97 4.61
CA PHE A 24 6.23 -13.06 3.84
C PHE A 24 7.63 -13.40 4.40
N TRP A 25 8.16 -14.55 3.98
CA TRP A 25 9.48 -15.04 4.36
C TRP A 25 10.31 -15.26 3.11
N SER A 26 11.59 -14.87 3.14
CA SER A 26 12.54 -15.06 2.05
C SER A 26 13.88 -15.56 2.57
N HIS A 27 14.53 -16.42 1.81
CA HIS A 27 15.92 -16.83 2.04
C HIS A 27 16.93 -15.90 1.35
N GLU A 28 16.45 -15.03 0.46
CA GLU A 28 17.27 -14.10 -0.29
C GLU A 28 17.51 -12.84 0.55
N PHE A 29 18.51 -12.90 1.43
CA PHE A 29 18.84 -11.78 2.31
C PHE A 29 19.53 -10.63 1.57
N LEU A 30 20.45 -10.94 0.65
CA LEU A 30 21.26 -9.92 -0.02
C LEU A 30 20.42 -9.10 -1.00
N ARG A 31 19.39 -9.71 -1.59
CA ARG A 31 18.48 -9.07 -2.56
C ARG A 31 17.06 -8.91 -2.03
N ILE A 32 16.87 -8.88 -0.72
CA ILE A 32 15.53 -8.77 -0.12
C ILE A 32 14.78 -7.51 -0.58
N GLU A 33 15.51 -6.42 -0.85
CA GLU A 33 14.91 -5.18 -1.34
C GLU A 33 14.44 -5.30 -2.81
N ASP A 34 15.16 -6.05 -3.66
CA ASP A 34 14.69 -6.36 -5.02
C ASP A 34 13.39 -7.16 -4.96
N VAL A 35 13.35 -8.21 -4.12
CA VAL A 35 12.15 -9.04 -3.95
C VAL A 35 10.96 -8.21 -3.46
N LYS A 36 11.17 -7.30 -2.50
CA LYS A 36 10.11 -6.39 -2.03
C LYS A 36 9.68 -5.43 -3.14
N SER A 37 10.61 -4.97 -3.99
CA SER A 37 10.31 -4.09 -5.12
C SER A 37 9.42 -4.81 -6.14
N ASP A 38 9.78 -6.02 -6.53
CA ASP A 38 9.01 -6.84 -7.47
C ASP A 38 7.58 -7.09 -6.95
N ILE A 39 7.43 -7.44 -5.67
CA ILE A 39 6.10 -7.60 -5.05
C ILE A 39 5.28 -6.31 -5.16
N ARG A 40 5.88 -5.12 -4.96
CA ARG A 40 5.15 -3.85 -5.08
C ARG A 40 4.73 -3.55 -6.52
N PHE A 41 5.57 -3.87 -7.50
CA PHE A 41 5.21 -3.72 -8.92
C PHE A 41 4.04 -4.62 -9.30
N GLU A 42 4.05 -5.89 -8.88
CA GLU A 42 2.94 -6.82 -9.12
C GLU A 42 1.64 -6.35 -8.45
N ILE A 43 1.71 -5.83 -7.22
CA ILE A 43 0.55 -5.25 -6.54
C ILE A 43 0.00 -4.03 -7.29
N ASP A 44 0.86 -3.08 -7.70
CA ASP A 44 0.45 -1.90 -8.47
C ASP A 44 -0.20 -2.29 -9.80
N GLN A 45 0.40 -3.25 -10.52
CA GLN A 45 -0.15 -3.76 -11.77
C GLN A 45 -1.53 -4.40 -11.55
N ALA A 46 -1.67 -5.26 -10.54
CA ALA A 46 -2.93 -5.90 -10.21
C ALA A 46 -3.99 -4.87 -9.80
N PHE A 47 -3.62 -3.84 -9.03
CA PHE A 47 -4.53 -2.75 -8.67
C PHE A 47 -5.03 -1.99 -9.89
N ARG A 48 -4.14 -1.61 -10.82
CA ARG A 48 -4.52 -0.95 -12.07
C ARG A 48 -5.47 -1.79 -12.90
N GLN A 49 -5.19 -3.09 -13.06
CA GLN A 49 -6.02 -4.01 -13.82
C GLN A 49 -7.42 -4.19 -13.22
N ASN A 50 -7.55 -4.07 -11.89
CA ASN A 50 -8.81 -4.20 -11.17
C ASN A 50 -9.47 -2.84 -10.85
N GLY A 51 -8.98 -1.73 -11.40
CA GLY A 51 -9.55 -0.40 -11.19
C GLY A 51 -9.39 0.16 -9.77
N VAL A 52 -8.47 -0.40 -8.98
CA VAL A 52 -8.12 0.11 -7.65
C VAL A 52 -7.23 1.33 -7.81
N THR A 53 -7.75 2.51 -7.41
CA THR A 53 -7.00 3.77 -7.42
C THR A 53 -6.36 4.01 -6.07
N ILE A 54 -5.05 4.25 -6.03
CA ILE A 54 -4.35 4.66 -4.81
C ILE A 54 -4.50 6.18 -4.68
N PRO A 55 -5.21 6.69 -3.65
CA PRO A 55 -5.39 8.11 -3.49
C PRO A 55 -4.07 8.76 -3.05
N PHE A 56 -3.72 9.89 -3.67
CA PHE A 56 -2.79 10.83 -3.04
C PHE A 56 -3.51 11.53 -1.88
N PRO A 57 -2.77 12.00 -0.84
CA PRO A 57 -3.37 12.75 0.26
C PRO A 57 -4.23 13.88 -0.29
N GLN A 58 -5.53 13.83 -0.02
CA GLN A 58 -6.45 14.89 -0.38
C GLN A 58 -6.43 15.95 0.72
N ARG A 59 -6.36 17.21 0.31
CA ARG A 59 -6.38 18.35 1.23
C ARG A 59 -7.59 19.19 0.88
N ASP A 60 -8.60 19.16 1.73
CA ASP A 60 -9.76 20.03 1.58
C ASP A 60 -9.37 21.47 1.93
N VAL A 61 -9.54 22.39 0.97
CA VAL A 61 -9.30 23.82 1.18
C VAL A 61 -10.65 24.51 1.39
N TRP A 62 -10.94 24.88 2.62
CA TRP A 62 -12.09 25.74 2.94
C TRP A 62 -11.69 27.21 2.83
N MET A 63 -12.14 27.89 1.77
CA MET A 63 -12.03 29.35 1.67
C MET A 63 -13.24 29.99 2.34
N LYS A 64 -13.03 30.75 3.43
CA LYS A 64 -14.04 31.67 3.95
C LYS A 64 -14.09 32.86 3.00
N GLY A 65 -15.26 33.14 2.42
CA GLY A 65 -15.48 34.30 1.56
C GLY A 65 -15.03 35.57 2.28
N GLY A 66 -14.15 36.34 1.64
CA GLY A 66 -13.81 37.68 2.09
C GLY A 66 -15.04 38.56 1.93
N GLU A 67 -15.55 39.06 3.04
CA GLU A 67 -16.43 40.23 3.01
C GLU A 67 -15.56 41.41 2.56
N GLY A 68 -15.89 41.96 1.39
CA GLY A 68 -15.40 43.25 0.93
C GLY A 68 -16.22 44.39 1.51
#